data_AF-A0A1V5KLM2-F1
#
_entry.id   AF-A0A1V5KLM2-F1
#
_cell.length_a   1.000
_cell.length_b   1.000
_cell.length_c   1.000
_cell.angle_alpha   90.00
_cell.angle_beta   90.00
_cell.angle_gamma   90.00
#
_symmetry.space_group_name_H-M   'P 1'
#
loop_
_entity.id
_entity.type
_entity.pdbx_description
1 polymer ?
#
loop_
_entity_poly.entity_id
_entity_poly.type
_entity_poly.pdbx_seq_one_letter_code
_entity_poly.pdbx_strand_id
1 'polypeptide(L)'
;MEEVAEDIRELAALNPRRPYFLPVHVRETNTVRRIKTIMDQLGPEFQVVPPEELMIMAGEKPTMITRYLDHHPDFSGHWKLDPKQSKNTYWIGYELDIDHRDKNVSITTTMRYSLYVHHRELKTTKTLVIGGPAVGSLEELPRRMEFLAAQTDSIHTRAEWSEDGKTLLLTSEMILQTSQGSAPMTTTSRFVLSEDAMTLTVTEHRLSRKSPEPTARYVYRRVL
;
A
#
# COMPACT_ATOMS: atom_id res chain seq x y z
N MET A 1 9.40 8.19 -41.46
CA MET A 1 9.01 6.83 -41.91
C MET A 1 10.14 5.87 -41.63
N GLU A 2 11.36 6.22 -42.07
CA GLU A 2 12.61 5.56 -41.67
C GLU A 2 12.78 5.48 -40.14
N GLU A 3 12.48 6.55 -39.41
CA GLU A 3 12.47 6.56 -37.92
C GLU A 3 11.60 5.45 -37.30
N VAL A 4 10.41 5.18 -37.87
CA VAL A 4 9.52 4.13 -37.34
C VAL A 4 10.07 2.74 -37.63
N ALA A 5 10.77 2.56 -38.75
CA ALA A 5 11.45 1.30 -39.05
C ALA A 5 12.62 1.08 -38.09
N GLU A 6 13.41 2.13 -37.79
CA GLU A 6 14.47 2.07 -36.78
C GLU A 6 13.91 1.75 -35.38
N ASP A 7 12.84 2.40 -34.94
CA ASP A 7 12.20 2.12 -33.65
C ASP A 7 11.74 0.66 -33.54
N ILE A 8 11.21 0.08 -34.62
CA ILE A 8 10.80 -1.33 -34.64
C ILE A 8 12.02 -2.26 -34.60
N ARG A 9 13.14 -1.91 -35.27
CA ARG A 9 14.39 -2.67 -35.18
C ARG A 9 15.01 -2.58 -33.79
N GLU A 10 14.96 -1.42 -33.14
CA GLU A 10 15.38 -1.26 -31.74
C GLU A 10 14.50 -2.09 -30.81
N LEU A 11 13.17 -2.02 -30.96
CA LEU A 11 12.23 -2.85 -30.19
C LEU A 11 12.50 -4.34 -30.38
N ALA A 12 12.83 -4.76 -31.60
CA ALA A 12 13.25 -6.11 -31.91
C ALA A 12 14.56 -6.48 -31.20
N ALA A 13 15.57 -5.59 -31.16
CA ALA A 13 16.82 -5.82 -30.44
C ALA A 13 16.61 -5.95 -28.92
N LEU A 14 15.70 -5.15 -28.35
CA LEU A 14 15.34 -5.18 -26.92
C LEU A 14 14.61 -6.46 -26.49
N ASN A 15 13.96 -7.17 -27.42
CA ASN A 15 13.12 -8.33 -27.11
C ASN A 15 13.65 -9.67 -27.66
N PRO A 16 14.93 -10.05 -27.47
CA PRO A 16 15.60 -11.12 -28.25
C PRO A 16 14.92 -12.50 -28.24
N ARG A 17 14.00 -12.74 -27.30
CA ARG A 17 13.16 -13.94 -27.25
C ARG A 17 11.88 -13.73 -28.07
N ARG A 18 11.76 -14.45 -29.17
CA ARG A 18 10.61 -14.43 -30.10
C ARG A 18 9.68 -15.62 -29.88
N PRO A 19 8.37 -15.51 -30.19
CA PRO A 19 7.69 -14.35 -30.79
C PRO A 19 7.37 -13.23 -29.77
N TYR A 20 7.21 -11.98 -30.24
CA TYR A 20 6.64 -10.86 -29.47
C TYR A 20 5.54 -10.18 -30.29
N PHE A 21 4.50 -9.69 -29.61
CA PHE A 21 3.33 -9.06 -30.25
C PHE A 21 3.48 -7.54 -30.25
N LEU A 22 3.30 -6.91 -31.41
CA LEU A 22 3.21 -5.46 -31.55
C LEU A 22 1.84 -5.10 -32.14
N PRO A 23 0.91 -4.56 -31.34
CA PRO A 23 -0.35 -4.04 -31.89
C PRO A 23 -0.06 -2.78 -32.69
N VAL A 24 -0.51 -2.75 -33.96
CA VAL A 24 -0.42 -1.58 -34.83
C VAL A 24 -1.81 -1.04 -35.10
N HIS A 25 -2.08 0.18 -34.62
CA HIS A 25 -3.36 0.84 -34.83
C HIS A 25 -3.41 1.54 -36.18
N VAL A 26 -4.26 1.07 -37.09
CA VAL A 26 -4.47 1.65 -38.43
C VAL A 26 -5.72 2.51 -38.41
N ARG A 27 -5.57 3.84 -38.44
CA ARG A 27 -6.65 4.84 -38.57
C ARG A 27 -6.12 6.14 -39.16
N GLU A 28 -6.98 6.87 -39.86
CA GLU A 28 -6.85 8.29 -40.30
C GLU A 28 -5.47 8.70 -40.85
N THR A 29 -4.47 8.89 -39.99
CA THR A 29 -3.07 9.25 -40.34
C THR A 29 -2.11 8.06 -40.51
N ASN A 30 -2.55 6.86 -40.12
CA ASN A 30 -1.83 5.60 -40.23
C ASN A 30 -2.60 4.63 -41.14
N THR A 31 -2.19 4.53 -42.40
CA THR A 31 -2.86 3.73 -43.42
C THR A 31 -2.17 2.39 -43.62
N VAL A 32 -2.88 1.40 -44.17
CA VAL A 32 -2.31 0.09 -44.55
C VAL A 32 -1.11 0.26 -45.47
N ARG A 33 -1.17 1.21 -46.42
CA ARG A 33 -0.05 1.52 -47.33
C ARG A 33 1.19 1.96 -46.56
N ARG A 34 1.03 2.84 -45.56
CA ARG A 34 2.13 3.31 -44.72
C ARG A 34 2.76 2.17 -43.92
N ILE A 35 1.94 1.32 -43.30
CA ILE A 35 2.42 0.14 -42.57
C ILE A 35 3.18 -0.80 -43.50
N LYS A 36 2.65 -1.08 -44.70
CA LYS A 36 3.35 -1.90 -45.69
C LYS A 36 4.73 -1.33 -46.02
N THR A 37 4.84 -0.03 -46.27
CA THR A 37 6.12 0.62 -46.57
C THR A 37 7.11 0.52 -45.40
N ILE A 38 6.64 0.62 -44.15
CA ILE A 38 7.50 0.41 -42.97
C ILE A 38 7.97 -1.05 -42.94
N MET A 39 7.08 -2.03 -43.13
CA MET A 39 7.44 -3.45 -43.14
C MET A 39 8.45 -3.80 -44.24
N ASP A 40 8.30 -3.22 -45.44
CA ASP A 40 9.23 -3.42 -46.56
C ASP A 40 10.67 -2.93 -46.23
N GLN A 41 10.83 -2.05 -45.25
CA GLN A 41 12.14 -1.53 -44.80
C GLN A 41 12.78 -2.36 -43.67
N LEU A 42 12.04 -3.23 -42.99
CA LEU A 42 12.52 -3.87 -41.77
C LEU A 42 13.56 -4.96 -42.01
N GLY A 43 13.52 -5.64 -43.16
CA GLY A 43 14.44 -6.72 -43.51
C GLY A 43 13.79 -8.11 -43.41
N PRO A 44 14.49 -9.17 -43.90
CA PRO A 44 13.96 -10.53 -44.00
C PRO A 44 13.72 -11.22 -42.65
N GLU A 45 14.24 -10.67 -41.55
CA GLU A 45 14.07 -11.17 -40.19
C GLU A 45 12.69 -10.83 -39.58
N PHE A 46 11.91 -9.97 -40.24
CA PHE A 46 10.56 -9.60 -39.82
C PHE A 46 9.52 -10.28 -40.72
N GLN A 47 8.59 -10.99 -40.10
CA GLN A 47 7.48 -11.64 -40.79
C GLN A 47 6.14 -11.08 -40.30
N VAL A 48 5.28 -10.71 -41.23
CA VAL A 48 3.88 -10.39 -40.95
C VAL A 48 3.08 -11.68 -41.04
N VAL A 49 2.49 -12.11 -39.93
CA VAL A 49 1.64 -13.31 -39.86
C VAL A 49 0.21 -12.94 -39.45
N PRO A 50 -0.80 -13.76 -39.82
CA PRO A 50 -2.14 -13.62 -39.29
C PRO A 50 -2.18 -13.74 -37.76
N PRO A 51 -3.14 -13.11 -37.08
CA PRO A 51 -3.28 -13.22 -35.62
C PRO A 51 -3.38 -14.66 -35.11
N GLU A 52 -4.06 -15.55 -35.84
CA GLU A 52 -4.17 -16.97 -35.48
C GLU A 52 -2.80 -17.68 -35.45
N GLU A 53 -1.99 -17.47 -36.49
CA GLU A 53 -0.64 -18.04 -36.58
C GLU A 53 0.26 -17.49 -35.46
N LEU A 54 0.17 -16.19 -35.15
CA LEU A 54 0.88 -15.62 -34.02
C LEU A 54 0.48 -16.28 -32.70
N MET A 55 -0.81 -16.53 -32.47
CA MET A 55 -1.29 -17.17 -31.23
C MET A 55 -0.78 -18.60 -31.11
N ILE A 56 -0.71 -19.34 -32.22
CA ILE A 56 -0.10 -20.68 -32.26
C ILE A 56 1.39 -20.58 -31.90
N MET A 57 2.14 -19.70 -32.56
CA MET A 57 3.57 -19.49 -32.29
C MET A 57 3.83 -19.07 -30.83
N ALA A 58 3.00 -18.20 -30.28
CA ALA A 58 3.10 -17.73 -28.89
C ALA A 58 2.74 -18.82 -27.87
N GLY A 59 1.82 -19.73 -28.22
CA GLY A 59 1.41 -20.85 -27.38
C GLY A 59 2.40 -22.02 -27.37
N GLU A 60 3.05 -22.32 -28.50
CA GLU A 60 4.02 -23.42 -28.62
C GLU A 60 5.29 -23.18 -27.78
N LYS A 61 5.76 -21.93 -27.73
CA LYS A 61 6.95 -21.51 -26.96
C LYS A 61 6.68 -20.18 -26.27
N PRO A 62 5.94 -20.18 -25.15
CA PRO A 62 5.57 -18.94 -24.47
C PRO A 62 6.82 -18.23 -23.94
N THR A 63 7.04 -17.02 -24.47
CA THR A 63 8.09 -16.10 -24.02
C THR A 63 7.59 -15.10 -22.98
N MET A 64 6.27 -15.01 -22.80
CA MET A 64 5.63 -14.14 -21.83
C MET A 64 5.72 -14.74 -20.42
N ILE A 65 6.15 -13.92 -19.47
CA ILE A 65 6.06 -14.23 -18.04
C ILE A 65 4.81 -13.57 -17.47
N THR A 66 4.03 -14.30 -16.67
CA THR A 66 2.93 -13.72 -15.90
C THR A 66 3.52 -12.75 -14.89
N ARG A 67 3.36 -11.44 -15.13
CA ARG A 67 3.64 -10.41 -14.12
C ARG A 67 2.34 -10.14 -13.37
N TYR A 68 2.27 -10.57 -12.12
CA TYR A 68 1.24 -10.09 -11.21
C TYR A 68 1.55 -8.63 -10.88
N LEU A 69 0.56 -7.74 -11.03
CA LEU A 69 0.61 -6.44 -10.38
C LEU A 69 0.58 -6.74 -8.87
N ASP A 70 1.57 -6.29 -8.11
CA ASP A 70 1.57 -6.40 -6.65
C ASP A 70 0.53 -5.41 -6.10
N HIS A 71 -0.75 -5.76 -6.24
CA HIS A 71 -1.87 -4.88 -5.95
C HIS A 71 -2.20 -4.93 -4.46
N HIS A 72 -1.51 -4.10 -3.71
CA HIS A 72 -1.85 -3.79 -2.32
C HIS A 72 -2.88 -2.65 -2.25
N PRO A 73 -3.79 -2.64 -1.26
CA PRO A 73 -4.69 -1.52 -1.03
C PRO A 73 -3.92 -0.22 -0.75
N ASP A 74 -4.39 0.89 -1.32
CA ASP A 74 -3.89 2.24 -1.02
C ASP A 74 -4.64 2.81 0.19
N PHE A 75 -3.92 2.94 1.29
CA PHE A 75 -4.45 3.50 2.54
C PHE A 75 -4.49 5.02 2.57
N SER A 76 -4.02 5.70 1.52
CA SER A 76 -3.92 7.16 1.48
C SER A 76 -5.26 7.84 1.71
N GLY A 77 -5.22 8.99 2.39
CA GLY A 77 -6.39 9.84 2.61
C GLY A 77 -6.44 10.46 4.00
N HIS A 78 -7.43 11.34 4.16
CA HIS A 78 -7.83 11.89 5.45
C HIS A 78 -8.96 11.04 6.03
N TRP A 79 -8.80 10.61 7.28
CA TRP A 79 -9.62 9.61 7.94
C TRP A 79 -10.14 10.16 9.26
N LYS A 80 -11.46 10.25 9.39
CA LYS A 80 -12.12 10.72 10.61
C LYS A 80 -12.72 9.56 11.38
N LEU A 81 -12.46 9.48 12.68
CA LEU A 81 -12.99 8.40 13.51
C LEU A 81 -14.53 8.44 13.55
N ASP A 82 -15.16 7.28 13.35
CA ASP A 82 -16.57 7.03 13.64
C ASP A 82 -16.69 6.45 15.06
N PRO A 83 -17.04 7.27 16.07
CA PRO A 83 -17.10 6.82 17.45
C PRO A 83 -18.23 5.81 17.70
N LYS A 84 -19.27 5.76 16.84
CA LYS A 84 -20.40 4.84 17.02
C LYS A 84 -20.05 3.40 16.66
N GLN A 85 -19.14 3.22 15.70
CA GLN A 85 -18.71 1.89 15.24
C GLN A 85 -17.42 1.40 15.91
N SER A 86 -16.68 2.35 16.48
CA SER A 86 -15.45 2.09 17.22
C SER A 86 -15.73 1.50 18.62
N LYS A 87 -14.74 0.80 19.19
CA LYS A 87 -14.81 0.18 20.52
C LYS A 87 -13.53 0.43 21.29
N ASN A 88 -13.67 0.67 22.59
CA ASN A 88 -12.57 1.02 23.51
C ASN A 88 -11.75 2.21 23.01
N THR A 89 -12.42 3.14 22.31
CA THR A 89 -11.85 4.42 21.92
C THR A 89 -12.16 5.43 23.00
N TYR A 90 -11.19 6.29 23.29
CA TYR A 90 -11.41 7.37 24.22
C TYR A 90 -12.40 8.42 23.67
N TRP A 91 -12.97 9.26 24.53
CA TRP A 91 -13.93 10.32 24.11
C TRP A 91 -13.29 11.45 23.28
N ILE A 92 -11.98 11.36 23.03
CA ILE A 92 -11.19 12.33 22.28
C ILE A 92 -11.29 12.01 20.78
N GLY A 93 -11.44 13.04 19.95
CA GLY A 93 -11.51 12.88 18.51
C GLY A 93 -10.14 12.51 17.94
N TYR A 94 -10.09 11.43 17.16
CA TYR A 94 -8.91 11.01 16.41
C TYR A 94 -9.14 11.21 14.90
N GLU A 95 -8.16 11.82 14.25
CA GLU A 95 -8.06 11.91 12.79
C GLU A 95 -6.74 11.28 12.36
N LEU A 96 -6.73 10.59 11.22
CA LEU A 96 -5.52 10.10 10.57
C LEU A 96 -5.36 10.76 9.20
N ASP A 97 -4.15 11.21 8.91
CA ASP A 97 -3.72 11.50 7.54
C ASP A 97 -2.71 10.43 7.16
N ILE A 98 -3.02 9.65 6.12
CA ILE A 98 -2.13 8.61 5.61
C ILE A 98 -1.65 9.02 4.22
N ASP A 99 -0.34 8.99 4.01
CA ASP A 99 0.32 9.08 2.69
C ASP A 99 1.02 7.75 2.43
N HIS A 100 0.50 6.96 1.49
CA HIS A 100 1.02 5.64 1.13
C HIS A 100 1.51 5.67 -0.31
N ARG A 101 2.82 5.52 -0.49
CA ARG A 101 3.49 5.47 -1.80
C ARG A 101 4.41 4.26 -1.86
N ASP A 102 4.04 3.28 -2.68
CA ASP A 102 4.74 2.01 -2.81
C ASP A 102 4.92 1.31 -1.44
N LYS A 103 6.16 1.29 -0.94
CA LYS A 103 6.52 0.73 0.36
C LYS A 103 6.57 1.77 1.48
N ASN A 104 6.50 3.06 1.17
CA ASN A 104 6.56 4.12 2.18
C ASN A 104 5.14 4.43 2.65
N VAL A 105 4.93 4.37 3.96
CA VAL A 105 3.67 4.76 4.59
C VAL A 105 3.95 5.77 5.69
N SER A 106 3.44 6.99 5.52
CA SER A 106 3.44 8.02 6.55
C SER A 106 2.06 8.10 7.18
N ILE A 107 2.00 7.90 8.49
CA ILE A 107 0.77 7.98 9.28
C ILE A 107 0.93 9.17 10.20
N THR A 108 0.05 10.14 10.03
CA THR A 108 -0.08 11.28 10.93
C THR A 108 -1.35 11.13 11.71
N THR A 109 -1.23 11.18 13.03
CA THR A 109 -2.38 11.15 13.93
C THR A 109 -2.57 12.50 14.58
N THR A 110 -3.78 13.01 14.45
CA THR A 110 -4.21 14.24 15.11
C THR A 110 -5.21 13.88 16.19
N MET A 111 -4.88 14.24 17.42
CA MET A 111 -5.72 14.06 18.59
C MET A 111 -6.18 15.42 19.11
N ARG A 112 -7.50 15.66 19.11
CA ARG A 112 -8.09 16.92 19.60
C ARG A 112 -8.86 16.68 20.89
N TYR A 113 -8.35 17.20 21.99
CA TYR A 113 -8.99 17.09 23.30
C TYR A 113 -9.28 18.46 23.90
N SER A 114 -10.43 18.57 24.56
CA SER A 114 -10.82 19.74 25.33
C SER A 114 -10.79 19.35 26.80
N LEU A 115 -9.85 19.90 27.55
CA LEU A 115 -9.90 19.89 29.02
C LEU A 115 -10.25 21.31 29.45
N TYR A 116 -11.45 21.46 30.02
CA TYR A 116 -11.99 22.75 30.45
C TYR A 116 -12.15 23.74 29.28
N VAL A 117 -11.44 24.87 29.30
CA VAL A 117 -11.58 26.00 28.36
C VAL A 117 -10.48 26.02 27.28
N HIS A 118 -9.54 25.07 27.33
CA HIS A 118 -8.42 25.04 26.40
C HIS A 118 -8.55 23.85 25.44
N HIS A 119 -8.64 24.17 24.14
CA HIS A 119 -8.52 23.20 23.07
C HIS A 119 -7.04 22.89 22.86
N ARG A 120 -6.64 21.63 23.05
CA ARG A 120 -5.28 21.16 22.76
C ARG A 120 -5.34 20.20 21.58
N GLU A 121 -4.42 20.40 20.65
CA GLU A 121 -4.17 19.49 19.54
C GLU A 121 -2.79 18.86 19.74
N LEU A 122 -2.75 17.53 19.73
CA LEU A 122 -1.52 16.77 19.65
C LEU A 122 -1.46 16.12 18.28
N LYS A 123 -0.44 16.48 17.50
CA LYS A 123 -0.20 15.92 16.18
C LYS A 123 1.13 15.18 16.17
N THR A 124 1.11 13.94 15.76
CA THR A 124 2.29 13.07 15.69
C THR A 124 2.34 12.40 14.33
N THR A 125 3.53 12.31 13.75
CA THR A 125 3.74 11.71 12.43
C THR A 125 4.82 10.65 12.52
N LYS A 126 4.64 9.60 11.75
CA LYS A 126 5.57 8.49 11.65
C LYS A 126 5.60 7.97 10.23
N THR A 127 6.81 7.77 9.73
CA THR A 127 7.04 7.21 8.40
C THR A 127 7.68 5.84 8.55
N LEU A 128 7.09 4.84 7.90
CA LEU A 128 7.55 3.46 7.86
C LEU A 128 7.87 3.04 6.44
N VAL A 129 8.80 2.10 6.30
CA VAL A 129 9.00 1.33 5.07
C VAL A 129 8.42 -0.06 5.32
N ILE A 130 7.48 -0.49 4.48
CA ILE A 130 6.84 -1.80 4.55
C ILE A 130 7.88 -2.88 4.22
N GLY A 131 8.05 -3.84 5.13
CA GLY A 131 9.15 -4.81 5.13
C GLY A 131 10.50 -4.25 5.57
N GLY A 132 10.53 -3.00 6.05
CA GLY A 132 11.72 -2.31 6.55
C GLY A 132 11.94 -2.48 8.07
N PRO A 133 13.00 -1.86 8.60
CA PRO A 133 13.30 -1.91 10.03
C PRO A 133 12.25 -1.15 10.86
N ALA A 134 12.23 -1.43 12.17
CA ALA A 134 11.37 -0.70 13.10
C ALA A 134 11.86 0.76 13.25
N VAL A 135 10.91 1.69 13.33
CA VAL A 135 11.16 3.14 13.48
C VAL A 135 10.62 3.60 14.83
N GLY A 136 11.43 4.39 15.55
CA GLY A 136 11.04 5.02 16.81
C GLY A 136 10.02 6.15 16.59
N SER A 137 8.97 6.21 17.41
CA SER A 137 7.98 7.31 17.33
C SER A 137 7.28 7.55 18.68
N LEU A 138 6.75 8.76 18.90
CA LEU A 138 5.96 9.10 20.09
C LEU A 138 4.44 8.98 19.85
N GLU A 139 4.03 8.41 18.72
CA GLU A 139 2.66 8.50 18.16
C GLU A 139 1.60 7.75 18.97
N GLU A 140 2.00 6.77 19.79
CA GLU A 140 1.07 5.80 20.40
C GLU A 140 0.75 6.05 21.87
N LEU A 141 1.37 7.06 22.49
CA LEU A 141 1.23 7.36 23.93
C LEU A 141 -0.22 7.59 24.39
N PRO A 142 -1.08 8.31 23.64
CA PRO A 142 -2.46 8.54 24.07
C PRO A 142 -3.40 7.37 23.76
N ARG A 143 -3.19 6.67 22.62
CA ARG A 143 -4.14 5.64 22.14
C ARG A 143 -4.06 4.33 22.92
N ARG A 144 -2.87 3.96 23.42
CA ARG A 144 -2.60 2.58 23.88
C ARG A 144 -2.43 2.39 25.37
N MET A 145 -2.31 3.46 26.16
CA MET A 145 -1.71 3.36 27.50
C MET A 145 -2.62 3.75 28.67
N GLU A 146 -3.76 4.39 28.41
CA GLU A 146 -4.55 5.02 29.48
C GLU A 146 -5.14 4.01 30.48
N PHE A 147 -5.69 2.87 30.02
CA PHE A 147 -6.18 1.83 30.95
C PHE A 147 -5.06 1.03 31.62
N LEU A 148 -3.81 1.15 31.16
CA LEU A 148 -2.67 0.48 31.78
C LEU A 148 -2.01 1.33 32.87
N ALA A 149 -2.40 2.62 32.99
CA ALA A 149 -1.77 3.57 33.90
C ALA A 149 -0.23 3.53 33.82
N ALA A 150 0.29 3.41 32.60
CA ALA A 150 1.71 3.24 32.32
C ALA A 150 2.17 4.26 31.28
N GLN A 151 3.46 4.55 31.27
CA GLN A 151 4.09 5.46 30.31
C GLN A 151 5.12 4.72 29.48
N THR A 152 5.51 5.27 28.34
CA THR A 152 6.66 4.77 27.57
C THR A 152 7.30 5.94 26.85
N ASP A 153 8.58 5.81 26.54
CA ASP A 153 9.39 6.74 25.76
C ASP A 153 10.03 6.04 24.55
N SER A 154 9.75 4.75 24.37
CA SER A 154 10.54 3.83 23.55
C SER A 154 9.63 2.96 22.68
N ILE A 155 8.78 3.58 21.84
CA ILE A 155 7.94 2.83 20.91
C ILE A 155 8.67 2.68 19.57
N HIS A 156 8.97 1.45 19.19
CA HIS A 156 9.56 1.10 17.91
C HIS A 156 8.57 0.27 17.12
N THR A 157 8.22 0.70 15.91
CA THR A 157 7.23 0.01 15.09
C THR A 157 7.78 -0.35 13.73
N ARG A 158 7.50 -1.57 13.26
CA ARG A 158 7.69 -1.98 11.87
C ARG A 158 6.35 -2.19 11.17
N ALA A 159 6.36 -2.08 9.84
CA ALA A 159 5.21 -2.35 8.99
C ALA A 159 5.49 -3.54 8.07
N GLU A 160 4.49 -4.40 7.87
CA GLU A 160 4.55 -5.54 6.97
C GLU A 160 3.17 -5.83 6.38
N TRP A 161 3.12 -6.44 5.20
CA TRP A 161 1.88 -7.00 4.68
C TRP A 161 1.58 -8.31 5.40
N SER A 162 0.31 -8.55 5.72
CA SER A 162 -0.11 -9.91 6.06
C SER A 162 -0.02 -10.83 4.84
N GLU A 163 -0.12 -12.14 5.07
CA GLU A 163 -0.12 -13.16 4.01
C GLU A 163 -1.23 -12.95 2.97
N ASP A 164 -2.32 -12.27 3.33
CA ASP A 164 -3.43 -11.96 2.42
C ASP A 164 -3.13 -10.80 1.45
N GLY A 165 -2.03 -10.06 1.64
CA GLY A 165 -1.63 -8.93 0.81
C GLY A 165 -2.56 -7.72 0.84
N LYS A 166 -3.60 -7.73 1.68
CA LYS A 166 -4.63 -6.68 1.81
C LYS A 166 -4.61 -6.01 3.17
N THR A 167 -4.07 -6.67 4.19
CA THR A 167 -3.96 -6.11 5.54
C THR A 167 -2.56 -5.55 5.76
N LEU A 168 -2.47 -4.27 6.09
CA LEU A 168 -1.24 -3.67 6.57
C LEU A 168 -1.10 -3.93 8.08
N LEU A 169 -0.03 -4.59 8.47
CA LEU A 169 0.26 -4.97 9.85
C LEU A 169 1.34 -4.07 10.43
N LEU A 170 1.05 -3.43 11.56
CA LEU A 170 2.03 -2.66 12.33
C LEU A 170 2.32 -3.37 13.63
N THR A 171 3.58 -3.74 13.86
CA THR A 171 4.02 -4.35 15.12
C THR A 171 4.88 -3.35 15.88
N SER A 172 4.37 -2.90 17.03
CA SER A 172 5.05 -1.94 17.91
C SER A 172 5.55 -2.65 19.17
N GLU A 173 6.85 -2.51 19.42
CA GLU A 173 7.55 -2.96 20.63
C GLU A 173 7.87 -1.74 21.49
N MET A 174 7.62 -1.85 22.80
CA MET A 174 7.82 -0.75 23.74
C MET A 174 8.18 -1.22 25.13
N ILE A 175 8.86 -0.37 25.90
CA ILE A 175 9.10 -0.58 27.33
C ILE A 175 8.12 0.29 28.12
N LEU A 176 7.24 -0.37 28.87
CA LEU A 176 6.28 0.27 29.74
C LEU A 176 6.90 0.58 31.10
N GLN A 177 6.79 1.82 31.52
CA GLN A 177 7.06 2.27 32.86
C GLN A 177 5.76 2.22 33.67
N THR A 178 5.76 1.37 34.69
CA THR A 178 4.66 1.17 35.64
C THR A 178 5.11 1.56 37.04
N SER A 179 4.18 1.61 38.01
CA SER A 179 4.53 1.79 39.42
C SER A 179 5.43 0.67 39.98
N GLN A 180 5.52 -0.48 39.31
CA GLN A 180 6.32 -1.64 39.70
C GLN A 180 7.61 -1.78 38.90
N GLY A 181 7.97 -0.76 38.11
CA GLY A 181 9.16 -0.76 37.26
C GLY A 181 8.84 -0.95 35.78
N SER A 182 9.85 -1.40 35.02
CA SER A 182 9.79 -1.47 33.56
C SER A 182 9.36 -2.87 33.08
N ALA A 183 8.47 -2.94 32.10
CA ALA A 183 8.04 -4.19 31.48
C ALA A 183 7.95 -4.06 29.95
N PRO A 184 8.50 -5.00 29.16
CA PRO A 184 8.33 -4.98 27.71
C PRO A 184 6.88 -5.30 27.32
N MET A 185 6.40 -4.66 26.27
CA MET A 185 5.11 -4.94 25.66
C MET A 185 5.22 -4.92 24.14
N THR A 186 4.54 -5.88 23.50
CA THR A 186 4.33 -5.89 22.06
C THR A 186 2.85 -5.71 21.75
N THR A 187 2.58 -4.85 20.78
CA THR A 187 1.25 -4.59 20.23
C THR A 187 1.27 -4.79 18.73
N THR A 188 0.14 -5.24 18.21
CA THR A 188 -0.05 -5.43 16.77
C THR A 188 -1.32 -4.72 16.34
N SER A 189 -1.21 -3.86 15.34
CA SER A 189 -2.32 -3.11 14.77
C SER A 189 -2.55 -3.54 13.34
N ARG A 190 -3.76 -4.01 13.04
CA ARG A 190 -4.16 -4.48 11.71
C ARG A 190 -4.99 -3.39 11.04
N PHE A 191 -4.53 -2.90 9.89
CA PHE A 191 -5.19 -1.89 9.08
C PHE A 191 -5.87 -2.60 7.90
N VAL A 192 -7.19 -2.50 7.84
CA VAL A 192 -8.02 -3.12 6.80
C VAL A 192 -8.90 -2.07 6.15
N LEU A 193 -8.83 -1.99 4.83
CA LEU A 193 -9.64 -1.10 4.02
C LEU A 193 -10.88 -1.84 3.50
N SER A 194 -12.06 -1.21 3.51
CA SER A 194 -13.25 -1.74 2.84
C SER A 194 -13.09 -1.76 1.32
N GLU A 195 -13.88 -2.58 0.63
CA GLU A 195 -13.81 -2.71 -0.84
C GLU A 195 -14.04 -1.39 -1.59
N ASP A 196 -14.88 -0.52 -1.04
CA ASP A 196 -15.17 0.82 -1.58
C ASP A 196 -14.10 1.87 -1.22
N ALA A 197 -13.06 1.49 -0.46
CA ALA A 197 -12.03 2.37 0.07
C ALA A 197 -12.55 3.55 0.93
N MET A 198 -13.79 3.48 1.45
CA MET A 198 -14.39 4.55 2.25
C MET A 198 -14.31 4.32 3.76
N THR A 199 -13.95 3.10 4.19
CA THR A 199 -13.86 2.71 5.59
C THR A 199 -12.50 2.08 5.90
N LEU A 200 -11.79 2.66 6.85
CA LEU A 200 -10.56 2.09 7.39
C LEU A 200 -10.86 1.53 8.78
N THR A 201 -10.64 0.23 8.97
CA THR A 201 -10.72 -0.41 10.28
C THR A 201 -9.32 -0.71 10.79
N VAL A 202 -9.01 -0.22 11.99
CA VAL A 202 -7.78 -0.53 12.71
C VAL A 202 -8.12 -1.31 13.97
N THR A 203 -7.71 -2.57 14.03
CA THR A 203 -7.86 -3.41 15.24
C THR A 203 -6.50 -3.60 15.90
N GLU A 204 -6.43 -3.29 17.19
CA GLU A 204 -5.22 -3.44 17.98
C GLU A 204 -5.31 -4.68 18.87
N HIS A 205 -4.20 -5.40 19.00
CA HIS A 205 -4.03 -6.53 19.90
C HIS A 205 -2.77 -6.33 20.75
N ARG A 206 -2.82 -6.81 22.00
CA ARG A 206 -1.64 -6.89 22.89
C ARG A 206 -1.29 -8.35 23.07
N LEU A 207 -0.04 -8.72 22.81
CA LEU A 207 0.41 -10.11 22.92
C LEU A 207 0.34 -10.64 24.37
N SER A 208 0.41 -9.76 25.36
CA SER A 208 0.28 -10.13 26.78
C SER A 208 -1.17 -10.41 27.23
N ARG A 209 -2.19 -10.12 26.41
CA ARG A 209 -3.60 -10.32 26.77
C ARG A 209 -4.04 -11.75 26.41
N LYS A 210 -4.64 -12.46 27.37
CA LYS A 210 -5.15 -13.83 27.17
C LYS A 210 -6.39 -13.92 26.26
N SER A 211 -7.14 -12.82 26.15
CA SER A 211 -8.34 -12.75 25.32
C SER A 211 -7.96 -12.67 23.83
N PRO A 212 -8.63 -13.42 22.94
CA PRO A 212 -8.41 -13.30 21.49
C PRO A 212 -9.00 -12.00 20.92
N GLU A 213 -9.95 -11.39 21.64
CA GLU A 213 -10.60 -10.14 21.23
C GLU A 213 -9.61 -8.97 21.14
N PRO A 214 -9.77 -8.07 20.14
CA PRO A 214 -8.93 -6.88 20.02
C PRO A 214 -9.04 -6.00 21.28
N THR A 215 -7.92 -5.38 21.66
CA THR A 215 -7.88 -4.40 22.75
C THR A 215 -8.65 -3.14 22.41
N ALA A 216 -8.59 -2.71 21.16
CA ALA A 216 -9.34 -1.58 20.64
C ALA A 216 -9.70 -1.81 19.17
N ARG A 217 -10.81 -1.23 18.73
CA ARG A 217 -11.22 -1.21 17.33
C ARG A 217 -11.57 0.22 16.95
N TYR A 218 -10.78 0.80 16.06
CA TYR A 218 -11.02 2.12 15.50
C TYR A 218 -11.61 1.94 14.11
N VAL A 219 -12.77 2.53 13.87
CA VAL A 219 -13.40 2.58 12.55
C VAL A 219 -13.35 4.02 12.09
N TYR A 220 -12.69 4.28 10.97
CA TYR A 220 -12.57 5.59 10.36
C TYR A 220 -13.35 5.66 9.06
N ARG A 221 -13.87 6.85 8.76
CA ARG A 221 -14.48 7.19 7.48
C ARG A 221 -13.56 8.12 6.70
N ARG A 222 -13.39 7.83 5.41
CA ARG A 222 -12.64 8.71 4.52
C ARG A 222 -13.38 10.05 4.39
N VAL A 223 -12.64 11.13 4.49
CA VAL A 223 -13.13 12.48 4.20
C VAL A 223 -12.78 12.78 2.75
N LEU A 224 -13.78 13.18 1.97
CA LEU A 224 -13.65 13.55 0.56
C LEU A 224 -13.37 15.05 0.41
#